data_AF-A0A7V4LXT6-F1
#
_entry.id   AF-A0A7V4LXT6-F1
#
_cell.length_a   1.000
_cell.length_b   1.000
_cell.length_c   1.000
_cell.angle_alpha   90.00
_cell.angle_beta   90.00
_cell.angle_gamma   90.00
#
_symmetry.space_group_name_H-M   'P 1'
#
loop_
_entity.id
_entity.type
_entity.pdbx_description
1 polymer ?
#
loop_
_entity_poly.entity_id
_entity_poly.type
_entity_poly.pdbx_seq_one_letter_code
_entity_poly.pdbx_strand_id
1 'polypeptide(L)'
;MTCRPFTLTHKQLVAHKTWELTLQSKDDKPYVFTPGQHADLILSNGQSRTFSFARAPQPTSNSVSFIFRESASPFKQAIITDSSTASLLISSPIGYFRFPTNQDIPVVLLAGGVGIAPFRSMIEAEQENNANRAVTLFYSNPTRSDIAYFEELEQRHHASPQFTFVPTLTQETPSSWPYVTGRITSEVIRQYAPNFTTSIYYIAGPSDFVHAMLKTLHTLSVDDLQVKVEDFGDY
;
A
#
# COMPACT_ATOMS: atom_id res chain seq x y z
N MET A 1 -20.26 14.90 -1.11
CA MET A 1 -19.50 13.76 -1.65
C MET A 1 -20.41 12.94 -2.53
N THR A 2 -20.02 12.66 -3.77
CA THR A 2 -20.76 11.76 -4.66
C THR A 2 -20.25 10.33 -4.45
N CYS A 3 -21.15 9.41 -4.12
CA CYS A 3 -20.84 7.98 -4.03
C CYS A 3 -21.34 7.28 -5.30
N ARG A 4 -20.63 6.26 -5.76
CA ARG A 4 -20.94 5.48 -6.97
C ARG A 4 -21.09 4.00 -6.63
N PRO A 5 -22.01 3.28 -7.30
CA PRO A 5 -22.20 1.86 -7.08
C PRO A 5 -21.12 1.03 -7.77
N PHE A 6 -20.56 0.09 -7.03
CA PHE A 6 -19.59 -0.88 -7.52
C PHE A 6 -20.05 -2.29 -7.17
N THR A 7 -19.74 -3.25 -8.04
CA THR A 7 -20.00 -4.67 -7.80
C THR A 7 -18.70 -5.39 -7.49
N LEU A 8 -18.67 -6.16 -6.40
CA LEU A 8 -17.55 -7.05 -6.08
C LEU A 8 -17.46 -8.15 -7.15
N THR A 9 -16.38 -8.16 -7.92
CA THR A 9 -16.17 -9.15 -9.00
C THR A 9 -15.17 -10.22 -8.60
N HIS A 10 -14.22 -9.91 -7.72
CA HIS A 10 -13.24 -10.85 -7.23
C HIS A 10 -12.91 -10.59 -5.76
N LYS A 11 -12.63 -11.66 -5.02
CA LYS A 11 -12.19 -11.63 -3.63
C LYS A 11 -11.20 -12.78 -3.41
N GLN A 12 -9.99 -12.47 -2.98
CA GLN A 12 -8.92 -13.46 -2.81
C GLN A 12 -8.03 -13.14 -1.62
N LEU A 13 -7.33 -14.15 -1.09
CA LEU A 13 -6.25 -13.96 -0.13
C LEU A 13 -4.96 -13.62 -0.89
N VAL A 14 -4.31 -12.52 -0.54
CA VAL A 14 -3.02 -12.08 -1.10
C VAL A 14 -1.85 -12.28 -0.13
N ALA A 15 -2.17 -12.59 1.13
CA ALA A 15 -1.28 -13.06 2.18
C ALA A 15 -2.12 -13.73 3.27
N HIS A 16 -1.47 -14.33 4.27
CA HIS A 16 -2.12 -14.87 5.44
C HIS A 16 -3.05 -13.82 6.08
N LYS A 17 -4.35 -14.15 6.14
CA LYS A 17 -5.43 -13.30 6.66
C LYS A 17 -5.50 -11.90 6.03
N THR A 18 -5.02 -11.72 4.80
CA THR A 18 -5.08 -10.45 4.09
C THR A 18 -5.83 -10.65 2.79
N TRP A 19 -6.98 -9.99 2.68
CA TRP A 19 -7.87 -10.09 1.52
C TRP A 19 -7.63 -8.94 0.56
N GLU A 20 -7.73 -9.22 -0.74
CA GLU A 20 -7.91 -8.24 -1.81
C GLU A 20 -9.31 -8.36 -2.36
N LEU A 21 -9.97 -7.22 -2.52
CA LEU A 21 -11.23 -7.06 -3.22
C LEU A 21 -10.96 -6.39 -4.56
N THR A 22 -11.60 -6.88 -5.62
CA THR A 22 -11.70 -6.17 -6.90
C THR A 22 -13.15 -5.84 -7.14
N LEU A 23 -13.43 -4.56 -7.37
CA LEU A 23 -14.78 -4.06 -7.60
C LEU A 23 -14.86 -3.32 -8.91
N GLN A 24 -15.92 -3.59 -9.66
CA GLN A 24 -16.18 -3.01 -10.97
C GLN A 24 -17.37 -2.06 -10.90
N SER A 25 -17.20 -0.81 -11.35
CA SER A 25 -18.33 0.09 -11.58
C SER A 25 -19.10 -0.36 -12.81
N LYS A 26 -20.43 -0.37 -12.69
CA LYS A 26 -21.36 -0.62 -13.81
C LYS A 26 -21.65 0.64 -14.63
N ASP A 27 -21.27 1.81 -14.13
CA ASP A 27 -21.43 3.05 -14.89
C ASP A 27 -20.41 3.13 -16.03
N ASP A 28 -20.82 3.71 -17.17
CA ASP A 28 -19.95 3.99 -18.31
C ASP A 28 -18.94 5.13 -18.06
N LYS A 29 -19.10 5.87 -16.95
CA LYS A 29 -18.21 6.98 -16.61
C LYS A 29 -16.92 6.47 -15.97
N PRO A 30 -15.73 6.94 -16.41
CA PRO A 30 -14.46 6.63 -15.76
C PRO A 30 -14.49 6.90 -14.26
N TYR A 31 -13.95 5.99 -13.45
CA TYR A 31 -13.67 6.26 -12.04
C TYR A 31 -12.18 6.63 -11.89
N VAL A 32 -11.90 7.94 -11.91
CA VAL A 32 -10.54 8.46 -11.99
C VAL A 32 -10.00 8.74 -10.60
N PHE A 33 -8.87 8.13 -10.27
CA PHE A 33 -8.10 8.39 -9.04
C PHE A 33 -6.61 8.49 -9.37
N THR A 34 -5.85 9.13 -8.47
CA THR A 34 -4.38 9.17 -8.53
C THR A 34 -3.81 8.06 -7.64
N PRO A 35 -2.75 7.35 -8.07
CA PRO A 35 -2.06 6.38 -7.23
C PRO A 35 -1.72 6.94 -5.85
N GLY A 36 -1.97 6.13 -4.82
CA GLY A 36 -1.82 6.49 -3.41
C GLY A 36 -3.03 7.19 -2.77
N GLN A 37 -4.09 7.52 -3.54
CA GLN A 37 -5.35 7.96 -2.94
C GLN A 37 -6.11 6.83 -2.22
N HIS A 38 -7.13 7.22 -1.45
CA HIS A 38 -8.05 6.32 -0.78
C HIS A 38 -9.51 6.70 -1.07
N ALA A 39 -10.44 5.82 -0.72
CA ALA A 39 -11.87 6.07 -0.80
C ALA A 39 -12.62 5.34 0.32
N ASP A 40 -13.81 5.84 0.64
CA ASP A 40 -14.71 5.18 1.57
C ASP A 40 -15.49 4.09 0.84
N LEU A 41 -15.42 2.87 1.36
CA LEU A 41 -16.31 1.77 0.99
C LEU A 41 -17.49 1.79 1.97
N ILE A 42 -18.70 1.75 1.43
CA ILE A 42 -19.93 1.88 2.18
C ILE A 42 -20.80 0.66 1.89
N LEU A 43 -21.13 -0.09 2.94
CA LEU A 43 -22.03 -1.22 2.92
C LEU A 43 -23.49 -0.76 2.84
N SER A 44 -24.38 -1.65 2.38
CA SER A 44 -25.84 -1.40 2.30
C SER A 44 -26.47 -1.06 3.65
N ASN A 45 -25.88 -1.54 4.75
CA ASN A 45 -26.29 -1.23 6.12
C ASN A 45 -25.79 0.13 6.63
N GLY A 46 -25.13 0.92 5.78
CA GLY A 46 -24.61 2.27 6.10
C GLY A 46 -23.25 2.28 6.79
N GLN A 47 -22.66 1.13 7.13
CA GLN A 47 -21.30 1.11 7.67
C GLN A 47 -20.30 1.53 6.59
N SER A 48 -19.33 2.35 6.99
CA SER A 48 -18.32 2.89 6.08
C SER A 48 -16.91 2.77 6.66
N ARG A 49 -15.93 2.47 5.81
CA ARG A 49 -14.51 2.44 6.14
C ARG A 49 -13.69 2.93 4.95
N THR A 50 -12.63 3.67 5.26
CA THR A 50 -11.68 4.19 4.28
C THR A 50 -10.62 3.13 3.95
N PHE A 51 -10.33 2.94 2.67
CA PHE A 51 -9.25 2.07 2.20
C PHE A 51 -8.49 2.73 1.06
N SER A 52 -7.17 2.58 1.05
CA SER A 52 -6.31 3.02 -0.05
C SER A 52 -6.47 2.10 -1.27
N PHE A 53 -6.42 2.69 -2.47
CA PHE A 53 -6.41 1.90 -3.70
C PHE A 53 -5.13 1.06 -3.76
N ALA A 54 -5.27 -0.25 -3.94
CA ALA A 54 -4.18 -1.21 -3.95
C ALA A 54 -3.53 -1.40 -5.32
N ARG A 55 -4.14 -0.85 -6.38
CA ARG A 55 -3.68 -0.96 -7.77
C ARG A 55 -3.66 0.39 -8.47
N ALA A 56 -2.83 0.53 -9.49
CA ALA A 56 -2.82 1.72 -10.36
C ALA A 56 -4.16 1.86 -11.10
N PRO A 57 -4.61 3.09 -11.43
CA PRO A 57 -5.81 3.29 -12.22
C PRO A 57 -5.64 2.68 -13.62
N GLN A 58 -6.54 1.78 -13.98
CA GLN A 58 -6.53 1.13 -15.29
C GLN A 58 -7.45 1.91 -16.25
N PRO A 59 -6.93 2.57 -17.30
CA PRO A 59 -7.72 3.48 -18.14
C PRO A 59 -8.96 2.86 -18.79
N THR A 60 -8.91 1.54 -19.02
CA THR A 60 -9.95 0.78 -19.74
C THR A 60 -10.85 -0.04 -18.82
N SER A 61 -10.51 -0.18 -17.54
CA SER A 61 -11.33 -0.91 -16.58
C SER A 61 -11.76 0.04 -15.47
N ASN A 62 -13.06 0.31 -15.35
CA ASN A 62 -13.65 0.99 -14.18
C ASN A 62 -13.60 0.09 -12.92
N SER A 63 -12.48 -0.61 -12.74
CA SER A 63 -12.18 -1.54 -11.68
C SER A 63 -11.27 -0.87 -10.67
N VAL A 64 -11.51 -1.14 -9.40
CA VAL A 64 -10.70 -0.67 -8.28
C VAL A 64 -10.42 -1.84 -7.35
N SER A 65 -9.25 -1.81 -6.72
CA SER A 65 -8.86 -2.86 -5.77
C SER A 65 -8.50 -2.27 -4.42
N PHE A 66 -8.84 -3.00 -3.36
CA PHE A 66 -8.55 -2.63 -1.97
C PHE A 66 -8.09 -3.87 -1.21
N ILE A 67 -7.21 -3.68 -0.23
CA ILE A 67 -6.81 -4.75 0.69
C ILE A 67 -7.14 -4.43 2.13
N PHE A 68 -7.37 -5.48 2.91
CA PHE A 68 -7.47 -5.36 4.37
C PHE A 68 -7.09 -6.67 5.05
N ARG A 69 -6.62 -6.56 6.29
CA ARG A 69 -6.37 -7.71 7.17
C ARG A 69 -7.66 -8.09 7.88
N GLU A 70 -7.89 -9.39 8.01
CA GLU A 70 -9.00 -9.93 8.81
C GLU A 70 -8.94 -9.39 10.24
N SER A 71 -10.11 -9.08 10.80
CA SER A 71 -10.25 -8.62 12.18
C SER A 71 -11.70 -8.84 12.64
N ALA A 72 -11.98 -8.58 13.92
CA ALA A 72 -13.33 -8.63 14.47
C ALA A 72 -14.26 -7.48 13.98
N SER A 73 -13.76 -6.57 13.14
CA SER A 73 -14.54 -5.48 12.58
C SER A 73 -15.77 -6.02 11.84
N PRO A 74 -17.00 -5.64 12.24
CA PRO A 74 -18.22 -6.11 11.58
C PRO A 74 -18.24 -5.76 10.08
N PHE A 75 -17.65 -4.63 9.70
CA PHE A 75 -17.51 -4.21 8.31
C PHE A 75 -16.68 -5.22 7.49
N LYS A 76 -15.49 -5.59 8.00
CA LYS A 76 -14.58 -6.52 7.32
C LYS A 76 -15.18 -7.94 7.31
N GLN A 77 -15.84 -8.35 8.41
CA GLN A 77 -16.52 -9.64 8.48
C GLN A 77 -17.65 -9.74 7.46
N ALA A 78 -18.49 -8.70 7.32
CA ALA A 78 -19.55 -8.69 6.31
C ALA A 78 -18.99 -8.93 4.89
N ILE A 79 -17.89 -8.26 4.54
CA ILE A 79 -17.22 -8.46 3.24
C ILE A 79 -16.68 -9.88 3.06
N ILE A 80 -16.12 -10.48 4.12
CA ILE A 80 -15.55 -11.83 4.06
C ILE A 80 -16.65 -12.89 3.95
N THR A 81 -17.71 -12.80 4.76
CA THR A 81 -18.67 -13.89 4.95
C THR A 81 -19.90 -13.81 4.07
N ASP A 82 -20.31 -12.60 3.66
CA ASP A 82 -21.61 -12.38 3.04
C ASP A 82 -21.49 -12.23 1.52
N SER A 83 -22.26 -13.02 0.77
CA SER A 83 -22.39 -12.86 -0.68
C SER A 83 -23.24 -11.63 -1.05
N SER A 84 -24.00 -11.06 -0.11
CA SER A 84 -24.81 -9.86 -0.29
C SER A 84 -24.00 -8.56 -0.38
N THR A 85 -22.72 -8.57 0.02
CA THR A 85 -21.77 -7.45 -0.25
C THR A 85 -21.32 -7.39 -1.71
N ALA A 86 -22.04 -8.09 -2.61
CA ALA A 86 -21.84 -8.00 -4.04
C ALA A 86 -21.99 -6.57 -4.57
N SER A 87 -22.73 -5.68 -3.88
CA SER A 87 -22.81 -4.26 -4.26
C SER A 87 -22.41 -3.35 -3.10
N LEU A 88 -21.48 -2.44 -3.37
CA LEU A 88 -20.94 -1.46 -2.43
C LEU A 88 -21.07 -0.06 -3.04
N LEU A 89 -21.19 0.96 -2.20
CA LEU A 89 -20.99 2.34 -2.64
C LEU A 89 -19.54 2.73 -2.35
N ILE A 90 -18.90 3.40 -3.30
CA ILE A 90 -17.56 3.96 -3.14
C ILE A 90 -17.66 5.48 -3.25
N SER A 91 -17.06 6.21 -2.31
CA SER A 91 -17.00 7.68 -2.36
C SER A 91 -16.22 8.18 -3.57
N SER A 92 -16.07 9.50 -3.72
CA SER A 92 -15.03 10.02 -4.61
C SER A 92 -13.64 9.78 -3.99
N PRO A 93 -12.56 9.68 -4.78
CA PRO A 93 -11.21 9.54 -4.26
C PRO A 93 -10.79 10.72 -3.36
N ILE A 94 -10.01 10.42 -2.33
CA ILE A 94 -9.58 11.34 -1.28
C ILE A 94 -8.06 11.21 -1.11
N GLY A 95 -7.41 12.30 -0.71
CA GLY A 95 -6.00 12.32 -0.34
C GLY A 95 -5.07 12.91 -1.39
N TYR A 96 -3.87 13.30 -0.93
CA TYR A 96 -2.79 13.89 -1.72
C TYR A 96 -1.47 13.09 -1.58
N PHE A 97 -1.58 11.82 -1.21
CA PHE A 97 -0.45 10.92 -0.98
C PHE A 97 0.11 10.44 -2.32
N ARG A 98 0.82 11.33 -3.01
CA ARG A 98 1.36 11.14 -4.37
C ARG A 98 2.83 11.49 -4.44
N PHE A 99 3.55 10.85 -5.37
CA PHE A 99 4.93 11.15 -5.68
C PHE A 99 5.14 12.58 -6.18
N PRO A 100 6.34 13.16 -5.99
CA PRO A 100 6.67 14.45 -6.57
C PRO A 100 6.63 14.39 -8.09
N THR A 101 6.26 15.48 -8.74
CA THR A 101 6.21 15.54 -10.21
C THR A 101 7.59 15.46 -10.85
N ASN A 102 8.63 15.98 -10.17
CA ASN A 102 10.02 15.84 -10.63
C ASN A 102 10.49 14.39 -10.45
N GLN A 103 10.82 13.70 -11.55
CA GLN A 103 11.27 12.30 -11.58
C GLN A 103 12.68 12.08 -11.01
N ASP A 104 13.49 13.13 -10.88
CA ASP A 104 14.86 13.03 -10.34
C ASP A 104 14.90 12.89 -8.82
N ILE A 105 13.78 13.12 -8.14
CA ILE A 105 13.67 13.01 -6.68
C ILE A 105 13.44 11.54 -6.30
N PRO A 106 14.41 10.86 -5.65
CA PRO A 106 14.21 9.48 -5.21
C PRO A 106 13.14 9.41 -4.11
N VAL A 107 12.52 8.24 -3.97
CA VAL A 107 11.50 8.02 -2.94
C VAL A 107 11.79 6.76 -2.15
N VAL A 108 11.56 6.85 -0.85
CA VAL A 108 11.64 5.73 0.09
C VAL A 108 10.26 5.46 0.66
N LEU A 109 9.80 4.23 0.49
CA LEU A 109 8.51 3.75 0.96
C LEU A 109 8.73 2.86 2.17
N LEU A 110 8.08 3.17 3.29
CA LEU A 110 8.12 2.42 4.53
C LEU A 110 6.73 1.84 4.80
N ALA A 111 6.54 0.55 4.50
CA ALA A 111 5.26 -0.14 4.68
C ALA A 111 5.27 -1.12 5.86
N GLY A 112 4.18 -1.12 6.62
CA GLY A 112 3.84 -2.17 7.59
C GLY A 112 2.51 -2.82 7.22
N GLY A 113 2.50 -4.14 7.01
CA GLY A 113 1.29 -4.90 6.67
C GLY A 113 0.49 -4.31 5.50
N VAL A 114 -0.81 -4.05 5.70
CA VAL A 114 -1.68 -3.48 4.65
C VAL A 114 -1.29 -2.06 4.20
N GLY A 115 -0.32 -1.41 4.86
CA GLY A 115 0.36 -0.20 4.40
C GLY A 115 0.96 -0.31 2.98
N ILE A 116 1.10 -1.52 2.46
CA ILE A 116 1.51 -1.77 1.08
C ILE A 116 0.48 -1.25 0.05
N ALA A 117 -0.79 -1.10 0.40
CA ALA A 117 -1.86 -0.75 -0.55
C ALA A 117 -1.57 0.50 -1.39
N PRO A 118 -1.37 1.70 -0.79
CA PRO A 118 -1.07 2.89 -1.58
C PRO A 118 0.24 2.73 -2.38
N PHE A 119 1.25 2.07 -1.80
CA PHE A 119 2.56 1.92 -2.44
C PHE A 119 2.55 0.99 -3.63
N ARG A 120 1.80 -0.11 -3.58
CA ARG A 120 1.64 -0.99 -4.74
C ARG A 120 1.00 -0.23 -5.90
N SER A 121 -0.05 0.55 -5.64
CA SER A 121 -0.67 1.43 -6.65
C SER A 121 0.34 2.42 -7.25
N MET A 122 1.16 3.06 -6.41
CA MET A 122 2.17 4.02 -6.84
C MET A 122 3.32 3.39 -7.63
N ILE A 123 3.82 2.22 -7.19
CA ILE A 123 4.88 1.46 -7.88
C ILE A 123 4.38 0.96 -9.23
N GLU A 124 3.17 0.39 -9.28
CA GLU A 124 2.53 -0.02 -10.53
C GLU A 124 2.50 1.15 -11.52
N ALA A 125 2.05 2.33 -11.08
CA ALA A 125 1.94 3.49 -11.95
C ALA A 125 3.29 4.06 -12.44
N GLU A 126 4.32 4.13 -11.60
CA GLU A 126 5.65 4.59 -12.04
C GLU A 126 6.24 3.62 -13.08
N GLN A 127 6.08 2.32 -12.88
CA GLN A 127 6.61 1.30 -13.79
C GLN A 127 5.84 1.25 -15.12
N GLU A 128 4.51 1.33 -15.09
CA GLU A 128 3.69 1.39 -16.31
C GLU A 128 3.99 2.63 -17.17
N ASN A 129 4.37 3.74 -16.54
CA ASN A 129 4.76 4.98 -17.22
C ASN A 129 6.24 5.03 -17.61
N ASN A 130 7.02 3.96 -17.40
CA ASN A 130 8.48 3.93 -17.61
C ASN A 130 9.21 5.11 -16.94
N ALA A 131 8.76 5.51 -15.74
CA ALA A 131 9.37 6.61 -15.01
C ALA A 131 10.81 6.25 -14.59
N ASN A 132 11.71 7.23 -14.60
CA ASN A 132 13.12 7.01 -14.28
C ASN A 132 13.45 7.18 -12.78
N ARG A 133 12.42 7.33 -11.93
CA ARG A 133 12.58 7.59 -10.51
C ARG A 133 13.11 6.37 -9.77
N ALA A 134 14.13 6.56 -8.95
CA ALA A 134 14.55 5.54 -7.99
C ALA A 134 13.53 5.40 -6.84
N VAL A 135 13.00 4.20 -6.66
CA VAL A 135 12.02 3.82 -5.63
C VAL A 135 12.60 2.69 -4.78
N THR A 136 12.74 2.92 -3.47
CA THR A 136 13.11 1.87 -2.51
C THR A 136 11.94 1.57 -1.59
N LEU A 137 11.44 0.34 -1.60
CA LEU A 137 10.39 -0.14 -0.71
C LEU A 137 10.97 -0.99 0.42
N PHE A 138 10.88 -0.51 1.66
CA PHE A 138 11.04 -1.33 2.85
C PHE A 138 9.68 -1.81 3.31
N TYR A 139 9.50 -3.13 3.41
CA TYR A 139 8.21 -3.72 3.74
C TYR A 139 8.33 -4.67 4.92
N SER A 140 7.81 -4.27 6.08
CA SER A 140 7.94 -5.01 7.33
C SER A 140 6.69 -5.82 7.65
N ASN A 141 6.90 -7.12 7.89
CA ASN A 141 5.86 -8.07 8.27
C ASN A 141 6.36 -9.02 9.38
N PRO A 142 5.46 -9.69 10.13
CA PRO A 142 5.84 -10.68 11.13
C PRO A 142 6.55 -11.90 10.53
N THR A 143 5.92 -12.54 9.54
CA THR A 143 6.40 -13.77 8.89
C THR A 143 6.34 -13.65 7.37
N ARG A 144 6.97 -14.59 6.66
CA ARG A 144 6.92 -14.63 5.18
C ARG A 144 5.49 -14.75 4.63
N SER A 145 4.63 -15.48 5.34
CA SER A 145 3.24 -15.67 4.91
C SER A 145 2.38 -14.42 5.04
N ASP A 146 2.80 -13.43 5.86
CA ASP A 146 2.10 -12.16 6.03
C ASP A 146 2.43 -11.13 4.92
N ILE A 147 3.45 -11.40 4.08
CA ILE A 147 3.85 -10.45 3.03
C ILE A 147 2.89 -10.52 1.84
N ALA A 148 1.97 -9.56 1.76
CA ALA A 148 1.10 -9.42 0.59
C ALA A 148 1.92 -9.09 -0.66
N TYR A 149 1.62 -9.78 -1.77
CA TYR A 149 2.24 -9.55 -3.09
C TYR A 149 3.76 -9.77 -3.16
N PHE A 150 4.33 -10.63 -2.31
CA PHE A 150 5.77 -10.85 -2.29
C PHE A 150 6.34 -11.22 -3.67
N GLU A 151 5.76 -12.22 -4.33
CA GLU A 151 6.27 -12.75 -5.60
C GLU A 151 6.20 -11.68 -6.70
N GLU A 152 5.13 -10.88 -6.71
CA GLU A 152 4.97 -9.75 -7.64
C GLU A 152 6.04 -8.68 -7.40
N LEU A 153 6.25 -8.27 -6.14
CA LEU A 153 7.22 -7.24 -5.78
C LEU A 153 8.67 -7.70 -6.02
N GLU A 154 8.98 -8.96 -5.75
CA GLU A 154 10.27 -9.57 -6.04
C GLU A 154 10.53 -9.62 -7.56
N GLN A 155 9.53 -10.02 -8.35
CA GLN A 155 9.64 -9.99 -9.80
C GLN A 155 9.90 -8.58 -10.33
N ARG A 156 9.15 -7.58 -9.83
CA ARG A 156 9.34 -6.16 -10.20
C ARG A 156 10.74 -5.67 -9.82
N HIS A 157 11.25 -6.08 -8.67
CA HIS A 157 12.60 -5.73 -8.20
C HIS A 157 13.67 -6.26 -9.15
N HIS A 158 13.55 -7.51 -9.61
CA HIS A 158 14.50 -8.08 -10.56
C HIS A 158 14.35 -7.50 -11.98
N ALA A 159 13.16 -7.03 -12.35
CA ALA A 159 12.88 -6.51 -13.68
C ALA A 159 13.27 -5.03 -13.88
N SER A 160 13.44 -4.25 -12.81
CA SER A 160 13.69 -2.81 -12.90
C SER A 160 14.84 -2.37 -11.99
N PRO A 161 15.91 -1.77 -12.55
CA PRO A 161 17.00 -1.22 -11.72
C PRO A 161 16.56 0.01 -10.91
N GLN A 162 15.45 0.66 -11.28
CA GLN A 162 14.89 1.77 -10.52
C GLN A 162 14.10 1.34 -9.28
N PHE A 163 13.77 0.05 -9.13
CA PHE A 163 12.96 -0.44 -8.00
C PHE A 163 13.75 -1.40 -7.10
N THR A 164 13.98 -0.98 -5.85
CA THR A 164 14.59 -1.81 -4.81
C THR A 164 13.54 -2.29 -3.82
N PHE A 165 13.39 -3.61 -3.68
CA PHE A 165 12.48 -4.22 -2.70
C PHE A 165 13.27 -4.82 -1.52
N VAL A 166 12.93 -4.38 -0.31
CA VAL A 166 13.56 -4.79 0.95
C VAL A 166 12.50 -5.32 1.92
N PRO A 167 12.05 -6.57 1.76
CA PRO A 167 11.15 -7.20 2.71
C PRO A 167 11.90 -7.54 4.02
N THR A 168 11.25 -7.29 5.16
CA THR A 168 11.80 -7.58 6.49
C THR A 168 10.83 -8.43 7.31
N LEU A 169 11.38 -9.41 8.04
CA LEU A 169 10.63 -10.32 8.92
C LEU A 169 10.94 -10.04 10.38
N THR A 170 9.93 -9.70 11.18
CA THR A 170 10.12 -9.27 12.58
C THR A 170 9.95 -10.39 13.60
N GLN A 171 9.31 -11.51 13.23
CA GLN A 171 9.04 -12.66 14.11
C GLN A 171 9.57 -13.98 13.54
N GLU A 172 10.25 -13.94 12.40
CA GLU A 172 10.79 -15.11 11.72
C GLU A 172 12.22 -14.85 11.27
N THR A 173 13.06 -15.88 11.32
CA THR A 173 14.45 -15.82 10.81
C THR A 173 14.76 -17.11 10.03
N PRO A 174 14.11 -17.33 8.87
CA PRO A 174 14.35 -18.53 8.08
C PRO A 174 15.81 -18.57 7.62
N SER A 175 16.45 -19.74 7.72
CA SER A 175 17.84 -19.92 7.29
C SER A 175 18.08 -19.61 5.81
N SER A 176 17.04 -19.75 4.98
CA SER A 176 17.07 -19.47 3.54
C SER A 176 16.53 -18.08 3.18
N TRP A 177 16.32 -17.17 4.14
CA TRP A 177 15.80 -15.84 3.86
C TRP A 177 16.91 -14.94 3.31
N PRO A 178 16.84 -14.53 2.03
CA PRO A 178 17.94 -13.78 1.41
C PRO A 178 17.90 -12.28 1.74
N TYR A 179 16.88 -11.83 2.49
CA TYR A 179 16.66 -10.43 2.83
C TYR A 179 16.93 -10.16 4.32
N VAL A 180 16.70 -8.91 4.72
CA VAL A 180 16.89 -8.45 6.11
C VAL A 180 15.87 -9.11 7.04
N THR A 181 16.30 -9.41 8.27
CA THR A 181 15.41 -9.79 9.37
C THR A 181 15.46 -8.75 10.48
N GLY A 182 14.42 -8.71 11.30
CA GLY A 182 14.23 -7.69 12.32
C GLY A 182 13.47 -6.46 11.82
N ARG A 183 13.47 -5.42 12.65
CA ARG A 183 12.81 -4.13 12.36
C ARG A 183 13.65 -3.30 11.38
N ILE A 184 12.99 -2.40 10.64
CA ILE A 184 13.67 -1.41 9.80
C ILE A 184 14.40 -0.40 10.71
N THR A 185 15.73 -0.41 10.66
CA THR A 185 16.58 0.54 11.40
C THR A 185 17.19 1.58 10.48
N SER A 186 17.84 2.59 11.07
CA SER A 186 18.60 3.60 10.34
C SER A 186 19.72 3.00 9.50
N GLU A 187 20.36 1.93 9.98
CA GLU A 187 21.44 1.21 9.30
C GLU A 187 20.91 0.48 8.07
N VAL A 188 19.76 -0.19 8.21
CA VAL A 188 19.06 -0.86 7.11
C VAL A 188 18.66 0.17 6.03
N ILE A 189 18.12 1.32 6.42
CA ILE A 189 17.78 2.37 5.45
C ILE A 189 19.03 2.87 4.73
N ARG A 190 20.12 3.17 5.45
CA ARG A 190 21.39 3.60 4.85
C ARG A 190 21.96 2.58 3.87
N GLN A 191 21.83 1.29 4.18
CA GLN A 191 22.36 0.21 3.36
C GLN A 191 21.63 0.08 2.02
N TYR A 192 20.31 0.20 2.01
CA TYR A 192 19.48 -0.11 0.82
C TYR A 192 18.92 1.13 0.10
N ALA A 193 19.02 2.31 0.69
CA ALA A 193 18.65 3.58 0.07
C ALA A 193 19.87 4.52 0.08
N PRO A 194 20.84 4.40 -0.84
CA PRO A 194 22.05 5.23 -0.81
C PRO A 194 21.75 6.74 -0.96
N ASN A 195 20.63 7.09 -1.60
CA ASN A 195 20.16 8.47 -1.77
C ASN A 195 19.18 8.91 -0.65
N PHE A 196 19.25 8.30 0.53
CA PHE A 196 18.28 8.52 1.61
C PHE A 196 18.15 10.00 2.00
N THR A 197 19.24 10.79 1.94
CA THR A 197 19.23 12.22 2.31
C THR A 197 18.46 13.13 1.35
N THR A 198 18.39 12.78 0.06
CA THR A 198 17.65 13.56 -0.97
C THR A 198 16.28 12.96 -1.29
N SER A 199 15.92 11.86 -0.61
CA SER A 199 14.66 11.17 -0.83
C SER A 199 13.48 11.89 -0.18
N ILE A 200 12.30 11.72 -0.77
CA ILE A 200 11.03 11.93 -0.06
C ILE A 200 10.58 10.59 0.51
N TYR A 201 10.22 10.59 1.79
CA TYR A 201 9.77 9.43 2.52
C TYR A 201 8.26 9.36 2.57
N TYR A 202 7.73 8.16 2.36
CA TYR A 202 6.32 7.85 2.52
C TYR A 202 6.19 6.71 3.52
N ILE A 203 5.34 6.89 4.53
CA ILE A 203 5.10 5.91 5.58
C ILE A 203 3.63 5.51 5.56
N ALA A 204 3.34 4.21 5.51
CA ALA A 204 1.98 3.69 5.59
C ALA A 204 1.94 2.40 6.41
N GLY A 205 0.99 2.30 7.33
CA GLY A 205 0.81 1.11 8.17
C GLY A 205 0.11 1.41 9.50
N PRO A 206 0.11 0.44 10.43
CA PRO A 206 -0.43 0.63 11.78
C PRO A 206 0.32 1.74 12.55
N SER A 207 -0.35 2.40 13.49
CA SER A 207 0.20 3.56 14.21
C SER A 207 1.54 3.27 14.89
N ASP A 208 1.70 2.10 15.51
CA ASP A 208 2.98 1.70 16.12
C ASP A 208 4.13 1.62 15.10
N PHE A 209 3.84 1.15 13.88
CA PHE A 209 4.80 1.12 12.80
C PHE A 209 5.15 2.54 12.34
N VAL A 210 4.13 3.38 12.13
CA VAL A 210 4.31 4.79 11.72
C VAL A 210 5.18 5.54 12.72
N HIS A 211 4.86 5.47 14.02
CA HIS A 211 5.63 6.10 15.07
C HIS A 211 7.07 5.58 15.15
N ALA A 212 7.28 4.27 14.96
CA ALA A 212 8.63 3.72 14.93
C ALA A 212 9.44 4.25 13.74
N MET A 213 8.83 4.34 12.55
CA MET A 213 9.50 4.86 11.36
C MET A 213 9.84 6.35 11.48
N LEU A 214 8.94 7.16 12.03
CA LEU A 214 9.23 8.57 12.32
C LEU A 214 10.44 8.73 13.25
N LYS A 215 10.54 7.91 14.30
CA LYS A 215 11.73 7.91 15.19
C LYS A 215 13.02 7.48 14.45
N THR A 216 12.92 6.48 13.58
CA THR A 216 14.06 6.04 12.75
C THR A 216 14.51 7.16 11.82
N LEU A 217 13.59 7.87 11.16
CA LEU A 217 13.91 8.97 10.25
C LEU A 217 14.48 10.19 10.99
N HIS A 218 13.97 10.49 12.18
CA HIS A 218 14.56 11.51 13.05
C HIS A 218 16.01 11.16 13.43
N THR A 219 16.32 9.88 13.70
CA THR A 219 17.69 9.41 13.97
C THR A 219 18.60 9.54 12.74
N LEU A 220 18.02 9.53 11.54
CA LEU A 220 18.72 9.81 10.27
C LEU A 220 18.84 11.30 9.96
N SER A 221 18.32 12.19 10.81
CA SER A 221 18.23 13.64 10.58
C SER A 221 17.51 14.00 9.27
N VAL A 222 16.50 13.21 8.89
CA VAL A 222 15.61 13.53 7.76
C VAL A 222 14.69 14.68 8.19
N ASP A 223 14.54 15.68 7.32
CA ASP A 223 13.65 16.81 7.57
C ASP A 223 12.18 16.36 7.53
N ASP A 224 11.36 16.82 8.48
CA ASP A 224 9.93 16.50 8.53
C ASP A 224 9.19 16.89 7.23
N LEU A 225 9.65 17.91 6.52
CA LEU A 225 9.12 18.31 5.21
C LEU A 225 9.35 17.27 4.11
N GLN A 226 10.30 16.36 4.29
CA GLN A 226 10.56 15.23 3.39
C GLN A 226 9.69 14.02 3.73
N VAL A 227 8.90 14.04 4.81
CA VAL A 227 8.13 12.89 5.27
C VAL A 227 6.64 13.08 5.02
N LYS A 228 6.02 12.08 4.40
CA LYS A 228 4.57 11.99 4.22
C LYS A 228 4.06 10.72 4.89
N VAL A 229 2.91 10.81 5.55
CA VAL A 229 2.36 9.72 6.36
C VAL A 229 0.90 9.47 6.02
N GLU A 230 0.54 8.19 5.85
CA GLU A 230 -0.82 7.69 6.05
C GLU A 230 -0.82 6.75 7.27
N ASP A 231 -1.42 7.21 8.38
CA ASP A 231 -1.62 6.40 9.58
C ASP A 231 -2.98 5.73 9.52
N PHE A 232 -2.99 4.40 9.57
CA PHE A 232 -4.21 3.62 9.47
C PHE A 232 -4.93 3.45 10.81
N GLY A 233 -4.41 3.94 11.94
CA GLY A 233 -5.08 3.86 13.23
C GLY A 233 -5.42 2.43 13.69
N ASP A 234 -6.17 2.32 14.78
CA ASP A 234 -6.75 1.07 15.27
C ASP A 234 -8.14 0.84 14.63
N TYR A 235 -8.21 0.24 13.43
CA TYR A 235 -9.48 -0.12 12.73
C TYR A 235 -9.78 -1.62 12.60
#